data_AF-A0A8J3LAM0-F1
#
_entry.id   AF-A0A8J3LAM0-F1
#
_cell.length_a   1.000
_cell.length_b   1.000
_cell.length_c   1.000
_cell.angle_alpha   90.00
_cell.angle_beta   90.00
_cell.angle_gamma   90.00
#
_symmetry.space_group_name_H-M   'P 1'
#
loop_
_entity.id
_entity.type
_entity.pdbx_description
1 polymer ?
#
loop_
_entity_poly.entity_id
_entity_poly.type
_entity_poly.pdbx_seq_one_letter_code
_entity_poly.pdbx_strand_id
1 'polypeptide(L)'
;MRFMGYLFPWYSARDTDPALADGRGFGFIACYLRDGDQVYETYWTTGRGVEALMTSYHALDLTVYGRQESWEDSPDGWPRVSDRPWRLDGRPTAQWSRPGAVRASTA
;
A
#
# COMPACT_ATOMS: atom_id res chain seq x y z
N MET A 1 23.54 11.75 -0.31
CA MET A 1 23.14 11.10 0.96
C MET A 1 22.22 9.93 0.59
N ARG A 2 22.50 8.69 1.03
CA ARG A 2 21.61 7.54 0.77
C ARG A 2 20.51 7.50 1.83
N PHE A 3 19.25 7.71 1.43
CA PHE A 3 18.10 7.58 2.34
C PHE A 3 18.01 6.13 2.84
N MET A 4 18.06 5.93 4.17
CA MET A 4 18.05 4.61 4.82
C MET A 4 19.14 3.61 4.34
N GLY A 5 20.22 4.09 3.71
CA GLY A 5 21.30 3.22 3.22
C GLY A 5 20.98 2.46 1.93
N TYR A 6 19.81 2.66 1.32
CA TYR A 6 19.45 2.02 0.06
C TYR A 6 20.35 2.48 -1.09
N LEU A 7 20.64 1.54 -2.01
CA LEU A 7 21.48 1.77 -3.19
C LEU A 7 20.75 2.56 -4.28
N PHE A 8 19.44 2.71 -4.16
CA PHE A 8 18.56 3.41 -5.08
C PHE A 8 17.74 4.45 -4.31
N PRO A 9 17.51 5.63 -4.90
CA PRO A 9 16.84 6.72 -4.21
C PRO A 9 15.35 6.40 -4.04
N TRP A 10 14.86 6.55 -2.81
CA TRP A 10 13.44 6.49 -2.50
C TRP A 10 12.96 7.90 -2.18
N TYR A 11 11.83 8.28 -2.78
CA TYR A 11 11.18 9.56 -2.54
C TYR A 11 9.77 9.30 -2.02
N SER A 12 9.28 10.21 -1.19
CA SER A 12 7.89 10.22 -0.78
C SER A 12 7.02 10.62 -1.98
N ALA A 13 5.89 9.92 -2.19
CA ALA A 13 4.86 10.37 -3.12
C ALA A 13 4.16 11.65 -2.62
N ARG A 14 4.17 11.90 -1.30
CA ARG A 14 3.70 13.17 -0.72
C ARG A 14 4.63 14.30 -1.16
N ASP A 15 4.02 15.38 -1.65
CA ASP A 15 4.69 16.59 -2.16
C ASP A 15 5.55 16.35 -3.41
N THR A 16 5.30 15.27 -4.15
CA THR A 16 5.92 15.06 -5.47
C THR A 16 5.36 16.03 -6.50
N ASP A 17 6.15 16.35 -7.54
CA ASP A 17 5.68 17.14 -8.66
C ASP A 17 4.39 16.53 -9.24
N PRO A 18 3.29 17.29 -9.41
CA PRO A 18 2.04 16.77 -9.96
C PRO A 18 2.19 16.07 -11.31
N ALA A 19 3.20 16.43 -12.12
CA ALA A 19 3.49 15.76 -13.39
C ALA A 19 3.93 14.30 -13.21
N LEU A 20 4.51 13.94 -12.06
CA LEU A 20 4.88 12.55 -11.72
C LEU A 20 3.69 11.76 -11.17
N ALA A 21 2.73 12.43 -10.53
CA ALA A 21 1.49 11.78 -10.11
C ALA A 21 0.49 11.66 -11.27
N ASP A 22 0.51 12.60 -12.22
CA ASP A 22 -0.35 12.65 -13.40
C ASP A 22 -1.85 12.49 -13.04
N GLY A 23 -2.27 13.14 -11.96
CA GLY A 23 -3.64 13.05 -11.43
C GLY A 23 -4.05 11.67 -10.89
N ARG A 24 -3.14 10.71 -10.81
CA ARG A 24 -3.42 9.35 -10.32
C ARG A 24 -3.64 9.37 -8.80
N GLY A 25 -4.64 8.61 -8.36
CA GLY A 25 -4.97 8.46 -6.94
C GLY A 25 -3.91 7.65 -6.16
N PHE A 26 -4.17 7.42 -4.88
CA PHE A 26 -3.32 6.57 -4.05
C PHE A 26 -3.28 5.11 -4.58
N GLY A 27 -2.16 4.42 -4.36
CA GLY A 27 -2.05 2.97 -4.60
C GLY A 27 -1.59 2.56 -6.00
N PHE A 28 -0.73 3.37 -6.64
CA PHE A 28 -0.08 3.01 -7.90
C PHE A 28 1.43 2.88 -7.70
N ILE A 29 2.09 2.24 -8.68
CA ILE A 29 3.54 2.18 -8.80
C ILE A 29 3.88 2.75 -10.17
N ALA A 30 4.87 3.63 -10.23
CA ALA A 30 5.41 4.17 -11.47
C ALA A 30 6.94 4.15 -11.43
N CYS A 31 7.56 3.92 -12.58
CA CYS A 31 8.99 3.93 -12.77
C CYS A 31 9.36 5.00 -13.79
N TYR A 32 10.36 5.80 -13.44
CA TYR A 32 10.88 6.86 -14.29
C TYR A 32 12.36 6.63 -14.57
N LEU A 33 12.76 6.84 -15.82
CA LEU A 33 14.15 6.90 -16.23
C LEU A 33 14.52 8.38 -16.46
N ARG A 34 15.59 8.84 -15.81
CA ARG A 34 16.16 10.16 -16.07
C ARG A 34 17.36 10.03 -17.00
N ASP A 35 17.35 10.78 -18.10
CA ASP A 35 18.47 10.92 -19.03
C ASP A 35 18.79 12.42 -19.23
N GLY A 36 19.90 12.86 -18.66
CA GLY A 36 20.26 14.28 -18.56
C GLY A 36 19.19 15.10 -17.84
N ASP A 37 18.61 16.05 -18.57
CA ASP A 37 17.54 16.95 -18.11
C ASP A 37 16.13 16.45 -18.47
N GLN A 38 16.02 15.26 -19.09
CA GLN A 38 14.76 14.64 -19.47
C GLN A 38 14.37 13.52 -18.49
N VAL A 39 13.08 13.37 -18.26
CA VAL A 39 12.49 12.30 -17.44
C VAL A 39 11.43 11.59 -18.26
N TYR A 40 11.54 10.27 -18.35
CA TYR A 40 10.64 9.41 -19.12
C TYR A 40 9.91 8.47 -18.17
N GLU A 41 8.58 8.40 -18.27
CA GLU A 41 7.82 7.33 -17.64
C GLU A 41 8.01 6.04 -18.43
N THR A 42 8.58 5.02 -17.81
CA THR A 42 8.85 3.72 -18.46
C THR A 42 7.82 2.66 -18.10
N TYR A 43 7.12 2.84 -16.98
CA TYR A 43 6.14 1.89 -16.48
C TYR A 43 5.22 2.58 -15.47
N TRP A 44 3.95 2.21 -15.47
CA TRP A 44 3.07 2.45 -14.32
C TRP A 44 2.00 1.36 -14.22
N THR A 45 1.50 1.13 -13.01
CA THR A 45 0.42 0.19 -12.75
C THR A 45 -0.36 0.53 -11.48
N THR A 46 -1.56 -0.03 -11.34
CA THR A 46 -2.43 0.10 -10.17
C THR A 46 -3.18 -1.22 -9.91
N GLY A 47 -3.93 -1.31 -8.81
CA GLY A 47 -4.73 -2.47 -8.45
C GLY A 47 -3.88 -3.74 -8.33
N ARG A 48 -4.23 -4.81 -9.05
CA ARG A 48 -3.48 -6.08 -8.98
C ARG A 48 -2.03 -5.96 -9.43
N GLY A 49 -1.69 -4.97 -10.27
CA GLY A 49 -0.31 -4.75 -10.68
C GLY A 49 0.60 -4.35 -9.51
N VAL A 50 0.06 -3.68 -8.47
CA VAL A 50 0.86 -3.29 -7.31
C VAL A 50 1.06 -4.43 -6.30
N GLU A 51 0.25 -5.49 -6.38
CA GLU A 51 0.36 -6.66 -5.48
C GLU A 51 1.71 -7.37 -5.61
N ALA A 52 2.39 -7.27 -6.76
CA ALA A 52 3.72 -7.84 -6.96
C ALA A 52 4.77 -7.29 -5.96
N LEU A 53 4.60 -6.05 -5.51
CA LEU A 53 5.45 -5.41 -4.50
C LEU A 53 4.75 -5.30 -3.14
N MET A 54 3.50 -5.74 -3.03
CA MET A 54 2.69 -5.73 -1.81
C MET A 54 2.14 -7.14 -1.54
N THR A 55 3.00 -7.97 -0.95
CA THR A 55 2.74 -9.41 -0.75
C THR A 55 1.72 -9.74 0.32
N SER A 56 1.17 -8.74 1.03
CA SER A 56 0.19 -8.97 2.11
C SER A 56 -1.08 -9.65 1.62
N TYR A 57 -1.60 -9.25 0.45
CA TYR A 57 -2.78 -9.90 -0.12
C TYR A 57 -2.47 -11.32 -0.61
N HIS A 58 -1.28 -11.55 -1.17
CA HIS A 58 -0.83 -12.88 -1.53
C HIS A 58 -0.72 -13.78 -0.29
N ALA A 59 -0.25 -13.26 0.85
CA ALA A 59 -0.22 -14.02 2.09
C ALA A 59 -1.62 -14.40 2.57
N LEU A 60 -2.62 -13.53 2.40
CA LEU A 60 -4.02 -13.81 2.73
C LEU A 60 -4.64 -14.87 1.82
N ASP A 61 -4.32 -14.86 0.52
CA ASP A 61 -4.75 -15.89 -0.45
C ASP A 61 -4.34 -17.30 -0.04
N LEU A 62 -3.26 -17.44 0.73
CA LEU A 62 -2.76 -18.73 1.22
C LEU A 62 -3.49 -19.20 2.49
N THR A 63 -4.34 -18.37 3.10
CA THR A 63 -5.08 -18.70 4.31
C THR A 63 -6.47 -19.25 3.99
N VAL A 64 -7.04 -20.01 4.93
CA VAL A 64 -8.37 -20.59 4.75
C VAL A 64 -9.43 -19.54 4.48
N TYR A 65 -9.33 -18.35 5.07
CA TYR A 65 -10.31 -17.29 4.90
C TYR A 65 -10.04 -16.37 3.71
N GLY A 66 -9.00 -16.60 2.90
CA GLY A 66 -8.71 -15.73 1.75
C GLY A 66 -8.53 -14.25 2.15
N ARG A 67 -8.87 -13.34 1.23
CA ARG A 67 -8.70 -11.88 1.44
C ARG A 67 -9.89 -11.24 2.14
N GLN A 68 -11.05 -11.91 2.14
CA GLN A 68 -12.31 -11.38 2.67
C GLN A 68 -12.76 -10.09 1.97
N GLU A 69 -12.43 -9.93 0.67
CA GLU A 69 -12.89 -8.78 -0.10
C GLU A 69 -14.35 -8.96 -0.54
N SER A 70 -15.06 -7.85 -0.76
CA SER A 70 -16.51 -7.87 -1.05
C SER A 70 -16.88 -8.60 -2.34
N TRP A 71 -15.92 -8.72 -3.27
CA TRP A 71 -16.07 -9.45 -4.52
C TRP A 71 -15.75 -10.95 -4.41
N GLU A 72 -15.21 -11.40 -3.27
CA GLU A 72 -14.83 -12.80 -3.04
C GLU A 72 -16.06 -13.66 -2.77
N ASP A 73 -16.16 -14.78 -3.49
CA ASP A 73 -17.20 -15.79 -3.28
C ASP A 73 -16.84 -16.68 -2.07
N SER A 74 -17.00 -16.11 -0.88
CA SER A 74 -16.79 -16.81 0.39
C SER A 74 -18.02 -17.62 0.80
N PRO A 75 -17.85 -18.84 1.33
CA PRO A 75 -18.95 -19.64 1.86
C PRO A 75 -19.80 -18.93 2.91
N ASP A 76 -21.07 -19.33 2.99
CA ASP A 76 -21.99 -18.80 3.99
C ASP A 76 -21.47 -18.98 5.41
N GLY A 77 -21.60 -17.92 6.22
CA GLY A 77 -21.16 -17.89 7.62
C GLY A 77 -19.68 -17.57 7.83
N TRP A 78 -18.87 -17.36 6.78
CA TRP A 78 -17.47 -16.96 6.94
C TRP A 78 -17.31 -15.53 7.49
N PRO A 79 -16.26 -15.25 8.28
CA PRO A 79 -16.06 -13.93 8.88
C PRO A 79 -15.69 -12.87 7.83
N ARG A 80 -16.57 -11.90 7.55
CA ARG A 80 -16.29 -10.81 6.59
C ARG A 80 -15.63 -9.61 7.26
N VAL A 81 -14.59 -9.08 6.61
CA VAL A 81 -13.93 -7.83 7.02
C VAL A 81 -14.63 -6.67 6.32
N SER A 82 -14.89 -5.57 7.03
CA SER A 82 -15.60 -4.41 6.45
C SER A 82 -14.80 -3.72 5.34
N ASP A 83 -15.45 -2.81 4.60
CA ASP A 83 -14.91 -2.04 3.46
C ASP A 83 -13.57 -1.29 3.70
N ARG A 84 -13.04 -1.33 4.92
CA ARG A 84 -11.76 -0.74 5.31
C ARG A 84 -10.80 -1.85 5.79
N PRO A 85 -10.33 -2.78 4.93
CA PRO A 85 -9.46 -3.89 5.36
C PRO A 85 -8.15 -3.44 6.01
N TRP A 86 -7.74 -2.20 5.73
CA TRP A 86 -6.57 -1.55 6.32
C TRP A 86 -6.85 -0.84 7.64
N ARG A 87 -8.05 -0.99 8.21
CA ARG A 87 -8.38 -0.43 9.52
C ARG A 87 -9.04 -1.44 10.44
N LEU A 88 -8.61 -1.45 11.70
CA LEU A 88 -9.25 -2.14 12.81
C LEU A 88 -9.62 -1.10 13.87
N ASP A 89 -10.87 -1.07 14.32
CA ASP A 89 -11.38 -0.09 15.30
C ASP A 89 -11.04 1.38 14.95
N GLY A 90 -11.12 1.71 13.66
CA GLY A 90 -10.81 3.04 13.15
C GLY A 90 -9.31 3.36 13.00
N ARG A 91 -8.38 2.46 13.37
CA ARG A 91 -6.92 2.67 13.26
C ARG A 91 -6.30 1.87 12.11
N PRO A 92 -5.23 2.35 11.44
CA PRO A 92 -4.55 1.57 10.41
C PRO A 92 -3.98 0.23 10.94
N THR A 93 -4.24 -0.88 10.25
CA THR A 93 -3.87 -2.25 10.68
C THR A 93 -2.35 -2.45 10.77
N ALA A 94 -1.58 -1.79 9.89
CA ALA A 94 -0.12 -1.89 9.86
C ALA A 94 0.60 -0.96 10.85
N GLN A 95 -0.02 -0.61 11.99
CA GLN A 95 0.67 0.09 13.06
C GLN A 95 1.27 -0.91 14.05
N TRP A 96 2.59 -0.96 14.07
CA TRP A 96 3.31 -1.61 15.15
C TRP A 96 3.00 -0.83 16.44
N SER A 97 2.57 -1.53 17.48
CA SER A 97 2.51 -0.92 18.81
C SER A 97 3.94 -0.52 19.18
N ARG A 98 4.21 0.78 19.35
CA ARG A 98 5.52 1.21 19.87
C ARG A 98 5.66 0.65 21.29
N PRO A 99 6.69 -0.15 21.59
CA PRO A 99 6.93 -0.59 22.96
C PRO A 99 7.00 0.62 23.90
N GLY A 100 6.18 0.63 24.96
CA GLY A 100 6.08 1.73 25.92
C GLY A 100 5.06 2.84 25.61
N ALA A 101 4.34 2.79 24.48
CA ALA A 101 3.25 3.73 24.20
C ALA A 101 1.91 3.19 24.71
N VAL A 102 1.29 3.90 25.66
CA VAL A 102 -0.04 3.55 26.18
C VAL A 102 -1.12 3.93 25.15
N ARG A 103 -2.16 3.11 25.00
CA ARG A 103 -3.34 3.46 24.19
C ARG A 103 -3.89 4.80 24.69
N ALA A 104 -3.90 5.83 23.84
CA ALA A 104 -4.75 6.99 24.10
C ALA A 104 -6.21 6.51 24.06
N SER A 105 -6.91 6.64 25.18
CA SER A 105 -8.36 6.50 25.26
C SER A 105 -8.98 7.69 24.55
N THR A 106 -9.72 7.43 23.47
CA THR A 106 -10.57 8.44 22.83
C THR A 106 -11.79 8.69 23.72
N ALA A 107 -12.02 9.96 24.06
CA ALA A 107 -13.28 10.45 24.60
C ALA A 107 -14.35 10.54 23.49
#